data_AF-A0A8T5R136-F1
#
_entry.id   AF-A0A8T5R136-F1
#
_cell.length_a   1.000
_cell.length_b   1.000
_cell.length_c   1.000
_cell.angle_alpha   90.00
_cell.angle_beta   90.00
_cell.angle_gamma   90.00
#
_symmetry.space_group_name_H-M   'P 1'
#
loop_
_entity.id
_entity.type
_entity.pdbx_description
1 polymer ?
#
loop_
_entity_poly.entity_id
_entity_poly.type
_entity_poly.pdbx_seq_one_letter_code
_entity_poly.pdbx_strand_id
1 'polypeptide(L)'
;METWTLSLGANGVIALAYFIIAWTILSGIGRSGQILANPLGVATGFIFLTCALGHAAHAIHLVLPIWGLEVAEGLAAREHFADWHIWAIDGVTAMIAVWYLTLRSRFPALVRGSKLFEDIRQRQTQALEIHDNVVQGLAEAKLAIERGEQEAGLEKLGETLERSRKIITDLMGPAGSEIELGPGDLRRRAAAGGQK
;
A
#
# COMPACT_ATOMS: atom_id res chain seq x y z
N MET A 1 38.80 -18.07 7.38
CA MET A 1 37.38 -18.10 7.83
C MET A 1 36.80 -19.40 7.33
N GLU A 2 36.19 -20.20 8.20
CA GLU A 2 35.47 -21.39 7.75
C GLU A 2 34.22 -20.94 6.98
N THR A 3 34.00 -21.49 5.78
CA THR A 3 33.00 -20.96 4.83
C THR A 3 31.56 -21.07 5.33
N TRP A 4 31.25 -22.02 6.22
CA TRP A 4 29.94 -22.11 6.87
C TRP A 4 29.58 -20.88 7.71
N THR A 5 30.58 -20.11 8.19
CA THR A 5 30.33 -18.85 8.92
C THR A 5 29.75 -17.77 8.02
N LEU A 6 30.03 -17.81 6.71
CA LEU A 6 29.42 -16.92 5.73
C LEU A 6 27.93 -17.25 5.56
N SER A 7 27.59 -18.53 5.45
CA SER A 7 26.19 -19.00 5.43
C SER A 7 25.44 -18.63 6.71
N LEU A 8 26.08 -18.78 7.87
CA LEU A 8 25.49 -18.34 9.14
C LEU A 8 25.15 -16.84 9.12
N GLY A 9 26.11 -16.01 8.71
CA GLY A 9 25.91 -14.56 8.61
C GLY A 9 24.80 -14.20 7.63
N ALA A 10 24.82 -14.80 6.43
CA ALA A 10 23.81 -14.55 5.40
C ALA A 10 22.41 -14.98 5.84
N ASN A 11 22.24 -16.18 6.38
CA ASN A 11 20.95 -16.66 6.88
C ASN A 11 20.42 -15.81 8.05
N GLY A 12 21.31 -15.35 8.94
CA GLY A 12 20.93 -14.41 10.01
C GLY A 12 20.41 -13.09 9.47
N VAL A 13 21.07 -12.52 8.45
CA VAL A 13 20.62 -11.29 7.78
C VAL A 13 19.27 -11.50 7.08
N ILE A 14 19.10 -12.60 6.35
CA ILE A 14 17.84 -12.92 5.66
C ILE A 14 16.71 -13.07 6.68
N ALA A 15 16.92 -13.85 7.75
CA ALA A 15 15.93 -14.07 8.79
C ALA A 15 15.45 -12.76 9.40
N LEU A 16 16.38 -11.88 9.76
CA LEU A 16 16.06 -10.58 10.34
C LEU A 16 15.32 -9.67 9.33
N ALA A 17 15.83 -9.56 8.10
CA ALA A 17 15.23 -8.71 7.08
C ALA A 17 13.80 -9.16 6.73
N TYR A 18 13.59 -10.47 6.50
CA TYR A 18 12.28 -11.03 6.19
C TYR A 18 11.31 -10.91 7.36
N PHE A 19 11.79 -11.08 8.60
CA PHE A 19 10.96 -10.85 9.78
C PHE A 19 10.47 -9.39 9.86
N ILE A 20 11.36 -8.42 9.64
CA ILE A 20 10.99 -6.99 9.63
C ILE A 20 9.98 -6.70 8.51
N ILE A 21 10.17 -7.28 7.32
CA ILE A 21 9.24 -7.12 6.19
C ILE A 21 7.86 -7.68 6.56
N ALA A 22 7.81 -8.92 7.05
CA ALA A 22 6.59 -9.58 7.46
C ALA A 22 5.86 -8.77 8.55
N TRP A 23 6.59 -8.35 9.59
CA TRP A 23 6.06 -7.51 10.66
C TRP A 23 5.47 -6.21 10.12
N THR A 24 6.19 -5.52 9.23
CA THR A 24 5.74 -4.25 8.66
C THR A 24 4.47 -4.42 7.81
N ILE A 25 4.38 -5.50 7.03
CA ILE A 25 3.19 -5.81 6.21
C ILE A 25 2.00 -6.13 7.13
N LEU A 26 2.17 -7.10 8.03
CA LEU A 26 1.08 -7.62 8.86
C LEU A 26 0.59 -6.58 9.87
N SER A 27 1.50 -5.84 10.51
CA SER A 27 1.12 -4.75 11.43
C SER A 27 0.44 -3.60 10.69
N GLY A 28 0.88 -3.27 9.47
CA GLY A 28 0.22 -2.26 8.62
C GLY A 28 -1.22 -2.65 8.27
N ILE A 29 -1.43 -3.90 7.86
CA ILE A 29 -2.77 -4.41 7.52
C ILE A 29 -3.65 -4.49 8.78
N GLY A 30 -3.12 -5.03 9.88
CA GLY A 30 -3.84 -5.18 11.15
C GLY A 30 -4.28 -3.85 11.74
N ARG A 31 -3.39 -2.85 11.79
CA ARG A 31 -3.72 -1.50 12.25
C ARG A 31 -4.75 -0.80 11.36
N SER A 32 -4.81 -1.17 10.09
CA SER A 32 -5.76 -0.60 9.13
C SER A 32 -7.11 -1.33 9.05
N GLY A 33 -7.31 -2.40 9.83
CA GLY A 33 -8.54 -3.19 9.85
C GLY A 33 -8.81 -4.01 8.58
N GLN A 34 -7.83 -4.17 7.69
CA GLN A 34 -8.02 -4.67 6.31
C GLN A 34 -7.63 -6.14 6.10
N ILE A 35 -7.59 -6.95 7.16
CA ILE A 35 -7.12 -8.35 7.06
C ILE A 35 -7.91 -9.14 6.01
N LEU A 36 -9.23 -8.98 5.98
CA LEU A 36 -10.10 -9.66 5.01
C LEU A 36 -10.18 -8.94 3.66
N ALA A 37 -10.02 -7.61 3.65
CA ALA A 37 -10.10 -6.80 2.44
C ALA A 37 -8.82 -6.86 1.58
N ASN A 38 -7.70 -7.32 2.16
CA ASN A 38 -6.41 -7.42 1.47
C ASN A 38 -5.77 -8.81 1.63
N PRO A 39 -6.38 -9.87 1.07
CA PRO A 39 -5.88 -11.24 1.21
C PRO A 39 -4.47 -11.41 0.59
N LEU A 40 -4.16 -10.66 -0.48
CA LEU A 40 -2.85 -10.69 -1.12
C LEU A 40 -1.74 -10.17 -0.19
N GLY A 41 -2.00 -9.06 0.51
CA GLY A 41 -1.07 -8.49 1.47
C GLY A 41 -0.83 -9.43 2.65
N VAL A 42 -1.88 -10.09 3.16
CA VAL A 42 -1.79 -11.08 4.24
C VAL A 42 -0.96 -12.29 3.80
N ALA A 43 -1.26 -12.86 2.63
CA ALA A 43 -0.51 -13.99 2.08
C ALA A 43 0.97 -13.65 1.90
N THR A 44 1.28 -12.46 1.35
CA THR A 44 2.65 -11.98 1.20
C THR A 44 3.36 -11.85 2.56
N GLY A 45 2.68 -11.31 3.56
CA GLY A 45 3.22 -11.22 4.93
C GLY A 45 3.56 -12.59 5.52
N PHE A 46 2.72 -13.60 5.30
CA PHE A 46 2.99 -14.96 5.76
C PHE A 46 4.11 -15.65 5.00
N ILE A 47 4.25 -15.44 3.69
CA ILE A 47 5.39 -15.97 2.90
C ILE A 47 6.71 -15.47 3.50
N PHE A 48 6.82 -14.16 3.74
CA PHE A 48 8.02 -13.62 4.36
C PHE A 48 8.25 -14.15 5.78
N LEU A 49 7.18 -14.33 6.56
CA LEU A 49 7.28 -14.86 7.92
C LEU A 49 7.81 -16.31 7.93
N THR A 50 7.28 -17.18 7.09
CA THR A 50 7.71 -18.59 7.04
C THR A 50 9.15 -18.70 6.53
N CYS A 51 9.55 -17.91 5.54
CA CYS A 51 10.94 -17.84 5.09
C CYS A 51 11.86 -17.33 6.21
N ALA A 52 11.46 -16.29 6.95
CA ALA A 52 12.24 -15.77 8.07
C ALA A 52 12.51 -16.86 9.13
N LEU A 53 11.48 -17.65 9.47
CA LEU A 53 11.60 -18.76 10.41
C LEU A 53 12.50 -19.88 9.87
N GLY A 54 12.40 -20.22 8.59
CA GLY A 54 13.27 -21.22 7.95
C GLY A 54 14.75 -20.82 8.00
N HIS A 55 15.07 -19.59 7.59
CA HIS A 55 16.43 -19.07 7.65
C HIS A 55 16.95 -18.92 9.09
N ALA A 56 16.08 -18.59 10.05
CA ALA A 56 16.44 -18.60 11.46
C ALA A 56 16.78 -20.03 11.94
N ALA A 57 16.00 -21.03 11.56
CA ALA A 57 16.28 -22.43 11.90
C ALA A 57 17.61 -22.91 11.31
N HIS A 58 17.92 -22.57 10.05
CA HIS A 58 19.23 -22.86 9.45
C HIS A 58 20.38 -22.22 10.25
N ALA A 59 20.26 -20.93 10.59
CA ALA A 59 21.25 -20.24 11.39
C ALA A 59 21.44 -20.90 12.78
N ILE A 60 20.34 -21.32 13.43
CA ILE A 60 20.36 -22.00 14.73
C ILE A 60 21.07 -23.36 14.63
N HIS A 61 20.72 -24.21 13.67
CA HIS A 61 21.37 -25.53 13.51
C HIS A 61 22.88 -25.42 13.31
N LEU A 62 23.38 -24.35 12.68
CA LEU A 62 24.81 -24.12 12.51
C LEU A 62 25.54 -23.79 13.82
N VAL A 63 24.84 -23.22 14.81
CA VAL A 63 25.44 -22.81 16.09
C VAL A 63 25.19 -23.80 17.23
N LEU A 64 24.17 -24.68 17.15
CA LEU A 64 23.87 -25.68 18.19
C LEU A 64 25.09 -26.51 18.65
N PRO A 65 25.99 -26.98 17.76
CA PRO A 65 27.17 -27.76 18.18
C PRO A 65 28.12 -27.01 19.12
N ILE A 66 28.09 -25.66 19.13
CA ILE A 66 28.93 -24.83 20.02
C ILE A 66 28.56 -25.09 21.48
N TRP A 67 27.29 -25.37 21.76
CA TRP A 67 26.79 -25.66 23.11
C TRP A 67 26.66 -27.16 23.39
N GLY A 68 27.20 -28.02 22.53
CA GLY A 68 27.11 -29.47 22.68
C GLY A 68 25.71 -30.05 22.42
N LEU A 69 24.83 -29.31 21.75
CA LEU A 69 23.50 -29.75 21.34
C LEU A 69 23.51 -30.20 19.88
N GLU A 70 22.72 -31.23 19.54
CA GLU A 70 22.53 -31.74 18.17
C GLU A 70 23.85 -31.82 17.37
N VAL A 71 24.89 -32.36 18.02
CA VAL A 71 26.27 -32.24 17.53
C VAL A 71 26.46 -32.92 16.17
N ALA A 72 25.86 -34.09 15.97
CA ALA A 72 26.00 -34.82 14.71
C ALA A 72 25.30 -34.08 13.56
N GLU A 73 24.05 -33.66 13.78
CA GLU A 73 23.22 -32.96 12.81
C GLU A 73 23.79 -31.58 12.47
N GLY A 74 24.24 -30.83 13.48
CA GLY A 74 24.80 -29.49 13.29
C GLY A 74 26.19 -29.52 12.63
N LEU A 75 27.00 -30.55 12.86
CA LEU A 75 28.25 -30.74 12.11
C LEU A 75 27.98 -31.10 10.64
N ALA A 76 27.03 -31.99 10.37
CA ALA A 76 26.59 -32.29 9.01
C ALA A 76 26.01 -31.06 8.30
N ALA A 77 25.25 -30.23 9.02
CA ALA A 77 24.77 -28.95 8.51
C ALA A 77 25.94 -28.02 8.15
N ARG A 78 26.96 -27.90 9.00
CA ARG A 78 28.14 -27.06 8.69
C ARG A 78 28.87 -27.51 7.43
N GLU A 79 28.96 -28.81 7.20
CA GLU A 79 29.55 -29.35 5.96
C GLU A 79 28.71 -28.94 4.74
N HIS A 80 27.39 -29.13 4.78
CA HIS A 80 26.50 -28.70 3.69
C HIS A 80 26.53 -27.18 3.44
N PHE A 81 26.48 -26.37 4.49
CA PHE A 81 26.51 -24.91 4.39
C PHE A 81 27.92 -24.35 4.14
N ALA A 82 28.96 -25.17 4.15
CA ALA A 82 30.30 -24.79 3.70
C ALA A 82 30.44 -24.84 2.16
N ASP A 83 29.53 -25.53 1.47
CA ASP A 83 29.51 -25.63 0.01
C ASP A 83 29.37 -24.25 -0.64
N TRP A 84 30.16 -24.02 -1.70
CA TRP A 84 30.31 -22.68 -2.24
C TRP A 84 29.05 -22.11 -2.90
N HIS A 85 28.24 -22.97 -3.51
CA HIS A 85 26.97 -22.55 -4.10
C HIS A 85 26.01 -22.04 -3.03
N ILE A 86 26.00 -22.66 -1.85
CA ILE A 86 25.06 -22.35 -0.78
C ILE A 86 25.36 -20.97 -0.20
N TRP A 87 26.59 -20.75 0.28
CA TRP A 87 26.93 -19.45 0.87
C TRP A 87 26.90 -18.32 -0.16
N ALA A 88 27.14 -18.60 -1.44
CA ALA A 88 27.01 -17.60 -2.51
C ALA A 88 25.54 -17.20 -2.76
N ILE A 89 24.62 -18.18 -2.86
CA ILE A 89 23.19 -17.91 -3.04
C ILE A 89 22.59 -17.22 -1.83
N ASP A 90 22.96 -17.65 -0.62
CA ASP A 90 22.52 -17.01 0.62
C ASP A 90 23.06 -15.58 0.70
N GLY A 91 24.31 -15.34 0.31
CA GLY A 91 24.88 -14.00 0.23
C GLY A 91 24.10 -13.10 -0.73
N VAL A 92 23.76 -13.58 -1.92
CA VAL A 92 22.93 -12.83 -2.88
C VAL A 92 21.53 -12.56 -2.33
N THR A 93 20.91 -13.57 -1.70
CA THR A 93 19.57 -13.45 -1.10
C THR A 93 19.57 -12.44 0.04
N ALA A 94 20.60 -12.45 0.90
CA ALA A 94 20.78 -11.46 1.96
C ALA A 94 20.92 -10.03 1.41
N MET A 95 21.72 -9.84 0.35
CA MET A 95 21.85 -8.55 -0.31
C MET A 95 20.52 -8.05 -0.87
N ILE A 96 19.76 -8.91 -1.57
CA ILE A 96 18.45 -8.56 -2.12
C ILE A 96 17.44 -8.25 -1.00
N ALA A 97 17.43 -9.03 0.08
CA ALA A 97 16.54 -8.82 1.21
C ALA A 97 16.78 -7.46 1.88
N VAL A 98 18.04 -7.10 2.10
CA VAL A 98 18.43 -5.78 2.62
C VAL A 98 18.05 -4.68 1.63
N TRP A 99 18.35 -4.86 0.34
CA TRP A 99 18.00 -3.89 -0.69
C TRP A 99 16.48 -3.64 -0.75
N TYR A 100 15.68 -4.70 -0.73
CA TYR A 100 14.22 -4.60 -0.68
C TYR A 100 13.74 -3.87 0.59
N LEU A 101 14.31 -4.19 1.75
CA LEU A 101 13.98 -3.52 3.01
C LEU A 101 14.30 -2.02 2.93
N THR A 102 15.42 -1.64 2.32
CA THR A 102 15.76 -0.22 2.11
C THR A 102 14.77 0.47 1.18
N LEU A 103 14.38 -0.18 0.09
CA LEU A 103 13.44 0.37 -0.88
C LEU A 103 12.06 0.55 -0.26
N ARG A 104 11.58 -0.46 0.47
CA ARG A 104 10.29 -0.45 1.16
C ARG A 104 10.22 0.64 2.23
N SER A 105 11.31 0.84 2.96
CA SER A 105 11.40 1.88 4.00
C SER A 105 11.40 3.30 3.40
N ARG A 106 11.95 3.47 2.19
CA ARG A 106 12.04 4.76 1.50
C ARG A 106 10.79 5.13 0.70
N PHE A 107 10.03 4.15 0.21
CA PHE A 107 8.87 4.38 -0.67
C PHE A 107 7.56 3.75 -0.13
N PRO A 108 7.09 4.13 1.08
CA PRO A 108 5.90 3.55 1.68
C PRO A 108 4.60 3.86 0.92
N ALA A 109 4.59 4.88 0.05
CA ALA A 109 3.42 5.26 -0.75
C ALA A 109 3.20 4.32 -1.95
N LEU A 110 4.26 3.90 -2.64
CA LEU A 110 4.20 3.00 -3.81
C LEU A 110 3.74 1.58 -3.45
N VAL A 111 4.01 1.19 -2.21
CA VAL A 111 3.75 -0.15 -1.69
C VAL A 111 2.29 -0.35 -1.25
N ARG A 112 1.50 0.72 -1.08
CA ARG A 112 0.06 0.65 -0.77
C ARG A 112 -0.81 0.34 -2.00
N GLY A 113 -0.18 -0.04 -3.11
CA GLY A 113 -0.75 -0.13 -4.46
C GLY A 113 -2.22 -0.50 -4.54
N SER A 114 -2.66 -1.63 -3.97
CA SER A 114 -4.05 -2.09 -4.15
C SER A 114 -5.11 -1.13 -3.59
N LYS A 115 -4.91 -0.59 -2.38
CA LYS A 115 -5.89 0.35 -1.79
C LYS A 115 -5.80 1.74 -2.41
N LEU A 116 -4.60 2.19 -2.78
CA LEU A 116 -4.46 3.47 -3.48
C LEU A 116 -5.19 3.43 -4.82
N PHE A 117 -5.07 2.33 -5.58
CA PHE A 117 -5.80 2.18 -6.85
C PHE A 117 -7.31 2.08 -6.65
N GLU A 118 -7.77 1.36 -5.62
CA GLU A 118 -9.20 1.28 -5.31
C GLU A 118 -9.77 2.64 -4.89
N ASP A 119 -9.06 3.37 -4.02
CA ASP A 119 -9.44 4.73 -3.59
C ASP A 119 -9.43 5.70 -4.77
N ILE A 120 -8.42 5.64 -5.64
CA ILE A 120 -8.40 6.45 -6.88
C ILE A 120 -9.60 6.10 -7.78
N ARG A 121 -9.92 4.81 -7.96
CA ARG A 121 -11.08 4.40 -8.76
C ARG A 121 -12.39 4.88 -8.15
N GLN A 122 -12.56 4.77 -6.84
CA GLN A 122 -13.75 5.28 -6.16
C GLN A 122 -13.91 6.78 -6.38
N ARG A 123 -12.82 7.56 -6.18
CA ARG A 123 -12.83 9.00 -6.43
C ARG A 123 -13.12 9.35 -7.89
N GLN A 124 -12.58 8.60 -8.84
CA GLN A 124 -12.86 8.79 -10.27
C GLN A 124 -14.33 8.54 -10.61
N THR A 125 -14.89 7.43 -10.14
CA THR A 125 -16.32 7.11 -10.33
C THR A 125 -17.21 8.20 -9.73
N GLN A 126 -16.87 8.68 -8.53
CA GLN A 126 -17.64 9.72 -7.85
C GLN A 126 -17.54 11.08 -8.56
N ALA A 127 -16.36 11.44 -9.09
CA ALA A 127 -16.19 12.65 -9.88
C ALA A 127 -16.98 12.59 -11.21
N LEU A 128 -17.05 11.42 -11.84
CA LEU A 128 -17.88 11.21 -13.04
C LEU A 128 -19.37 11.34 -12.74
N GLU A 129 -19.84 10.77 -11.63
CA GLU A 129 -21.24 10.88 -11.20
C GLU A 129 -21.65 12.34 -10.93
N ILE A 130 -20.78 13.13 -10.31
CA ILE A 130 -21.01 14.58 -10.13
C ILE A 130 -21.09 15.28 -11.48
N HIS A 131 -20.11 15.01 -12.36
CA HIS A 131 -20.03 15.66 -13.67
C HIS A 131 -21.29 15.40 -14.50
N ASP A 132 -21.74 14.15 -14.58
CA ASP A 132 -22.92 13.79 -15.37
C ASP A 132 -24.19 14.43 -14.80
N ASN A 133 -24.40 14.38 -13.48
CA ASN A 133 -25.56 15.00 -12.84
C ASN A 133 -25.59 16.53 -13.04
N VAL A 134 -24.44 17.20 -12.93
CA VAL A 134 -24.34 18.65 -13.12
C VAL A 134 -24.53 19.03 -14.59
N VAL A 135 -23.80 18.38 -15.50
CA VAL A 135 -23.81 18.73 -16.93
C VAL A 135 -25.17 18.42 -17.54
N GLN A 136 -25.77 17.27 -17.23
CA GLN A 136 -27.09 16.93 -17.73
C GLN A 136 -28.15 17.90 -17.21
N GLY A 137 -28.17 18.18 -15.91
CA GLY A 137 -29.15 19.11 -15.31
C GLY A 137 -29.03 20.54 -15.86
N LEU A 138 -27.80 21.01 -16.10
CA LEU A 138 -27.56 22.31 -16.76
C LEU A 138 -27.97 22.31 -18.24
N ALA A 139 -27.76 21.20 -18.96
CA ALA A 139 -28.20 21.07 -20.35
C ALA A 139 -29.73 21.09 -20.47
N GLU A 140 -30.44 20.39 -19.58
CA GLU A 140 -31.91 20.39 -19.49
C GLU A 140 -32.45 21.79 -19.16
N ALA A 141 -31.86 22.47 -18.15
CA ALA A 141 -32.22 23.83 -17.79
C ALA A 141 -32.02 24.81 -18.97
N LYS A 142 -30.89 24.72 -19.67
CA LYS A 142 -30.60 25.55 -20.84
C LYS A 142 -31.62 25.30 -21.97
N LEU A 143 -31.95 24.05 -22.27
CA LEU A 143 -32.90 23.70 -23.32
C LEU A 143 -34.31 24.24 -23.02
N ALA A 144 -34.76 24.15 -21.77
CA ALA A 144 -36.05 24.70 -21.35
C ALA A 144 -36.09 26.23 -21.53
N ILE A 145 -35.02 26.92 -21.13
CA ILE A 145 -34.89 28.37 -21.33
C ILE A 145 -34.90 28.72 -22.83
N GLU A 146 -34.17 27.98 -23.67
CA GLU A 146 -34.12 28.20 -25.13
C GLU A 146 -35.48 27.97 -25.81
N ARG A 147 -36.35 27.16 -25.22
CA ARG A 147 -37.74 26.94 -25.68
C ARG A 147 -38.73 27.98 -25.17
N GLY A 148 -38.29 28.95 -24.35
CA GLY A 148 -39.15 29.95 -23.72
C GLY A 148 -39.85 29.45 -22.45
N GLU A 149 -39.53 28.24 -21.98
CA GLU A 149 -40.04 27.64 -20.73
C GLU A 149 -39.20 28.13 -19.54
N GLN A 150 -39.14 29.46 -19.35
CA GLN A 150 -38.22 30.11 -18.41
C GLN A 150 -38.39 29.60 -16.97
N GLU A 151 -39.64 29.38 -16.54
CA GLU A 151 -39.98 28.90 -15.20
C GLU A 151 -39.47 27.47 -14.97
N ALA A 152 -39.72 26.57 -15.92
CA ALA A 152 -39.24 25.18 -15.89
C ALA A 152 -37.70 25.10 -15.94
N GLY A 153 -37.06 25.98 -16.72
CA GLY A 153 -35.60 26.06 -16.78
C GLY A 153 -34.96 26.54 -15.48
N LEU A 154 -35.56 27.53 -14.82
CA LEU A 154 -35.12 28.00 -13.50
C LEU A 154 -35.35 26.94 -12.42
N GLU A 155 -36.44 26.19 -12.49
CA GLU A 155 -36.71 25.05 -11.61
C GLU A 155 -35.62 23.97 -11.77
N LYS A 156 -35.30 23.56 -13.00
CA LYS A 156 -34.24 22.57 -13.24
C LYS A 156 -32.85 23.03 -12.83
N LEU A 157 -32.56 24.33 -12.95
CA LEU A 157 -31.32 24.89 -12.42
C LEU A 157 -31.28 24.77 -10.89
N GLY A 158 -32.39 25.08 -10.20
CA GLY A 158 -32.52 24.93 -8.75
C GLY A 158 -32.32 23.49 -8.29
N GLU A 159 -33.01 22.53 -8.92
CA GLU A 159 -32.85 21.10 -8.63
C GLU A 159 -31.40 20.62 -8.81
N THR A 160 -30.75 21.05 -9.90
CA THR A 160 -29.37 20.66 -10.20
C THR A 160 -28.40 21.19 -9.16
N LEU A 161 -28.57 22.44 -8.71
CA LEU A 161 -27.77 23.05 -7.66
C LEU A 161 -27.97 22.36 -6.31
N GLU A 162 -29.20 21.98 -5.98
CA GLU A 162 -29.51 21.28 -4.73
C GLU A 162 -28.93 19.87 -4.70
N ARG A 163 -29.06 19.11 -5.80
CA ARG A 163 -28.42 17.79 -5.95
C ARG A 163 -26.90 17.88 -5.84
N SER A 164 -26.30 18.86 -6.51
CA SER A 164 -24.85 19.11 -6.45
C SER A 164 -24.39 19.41 -5.02
N ARG A 165 -25.13 20.25 -4.29
CA ARG A 165 -24.85 20.58 -2.89
C ARG A 165 -24.93 19.34 -2.01
N LYS A 166 -25.94 18.50 -2.20
CA LYS A 166 -26.11 17.25 -1.45
C LYS A 166 -24.93 16.31 -1.68
N ILE A 167 -24.54 16.07 -2.94
CA ILE A 167 -23.39 15.20 -3.27
C ILE A 167 -22.09 15.75 -2.67
N ILE A 168 -21.85 17.06 -2.74
CA ILE A 168 -20.67 17.69 -2.12
C ILE A 168 -20.70 17.55 -0.59
N THR A 169 -21.86 17.67 0.02
CA THR A 169 -22.04 17.49 1.47
C THR A 169 -21.75 16.06 1.89
N ASP A 170 -22.27 15.09 1.13
CA ASP A 170 -22.03 13.66 1.35
C ASP A 170 -20.53 13.32 1.17
N LEU A 171 -19.87 13.95 0.20
CA LEU A 171 -18.42 13.85 -0.04
C LEU A 171 -17.54 14.43 1.08
N MET A 172 -17.98 15.53 1.69
CA MET A 172 -17.26 16.15 2.81
C MET A 172 -17.44 15.39 4.14
N GLY A 173 -18.45 14.53 4.22
CA GLY A 173 -18.79 13.78 5.43
C GLY A 173 -19.21 14.68 6.61
N PRO A 174 -19.45 14.10 7.79
CA PRO A 174 -19.74 14.87 9.00
C PRO A 174 -18.57 15.79 9.36
N ALA A 175 -18.88 16.96 9.96
CA ALA A 175 -17.86 17.88 10.46
C ALA A 175 -16.92 17.15 11.44
N GLY A 176 -15.66 16.94 11.01
CA GLY A 176 -14.63 16.19 11.75
C GLY A 176 -14.14 14.88 11.12
N SER A 177 -14.49 14.57 9.86
CA SER A 177 -13.91 13.42 9.13
C SER A 177 -12.49 13.71 8.58
N GLU A 178 -11.69 12.66 8.32
CA GLU A 178 -10.22 12.61 8.06
C GLU A 178 -9.60 13.66 7.10
N ILE A 179 -10.38 14.45 6.36
CA ILE A 179 -9.90 15.51 5.48
C ILE A 179 -10.02 16.85 6.23
N GLU A 180 -9.05 17.13 7.09
CA GLU A 180 -8.90 18.45 7.70
C GLU A 180 -8.30 19.40 6.64
N LEU A 181 -9.17 20.14 5.94
CA LEU A 181 -8.74 21.15 4.96
C LEU A 181 -7.89 22.20 5.67
N GLY A 182 -6.60 22.25 5.34
CA GLY A 182 -5.64 23.17 5.90
C GLY A 182 -5.68 24.55 5.23
N PRO A 183 -5.16 25.60 5.89
CA PRO A 183 -4.99 26.91 5.26
C PRO A 183 -4.13 26.81 4.00
N GLY A 184 -4.73 27.00 2.83
CA GLY A 184 -4.04 26.98 1.53
C GLY A 184 -4.59 25.96 0.51
N ASP A 185 -5.41 25.00 0.93
CA ASP A 185 -5.90 23.91 0.07
C ASP A 185 -6.83 24.37 -1.06
N LEU A 186 -7.49 25.51 -0.92
CA LEU A 186 -8.38 26.09 -1.92
C LEU A 186 -7.70 27.11 -2.85
N ARG A 187 -6.38 27.28 -2.75
CA ARG A 187 -5.67 28.30 -3.53
C ARG A 187 -5.49 27.84 -4.98
N ARG A 188 -6.39 28.28 -5.87
CA ARG A 188 -6.23 28.13 -7.33
C ARG A 188 -4.90 28.72 -7.80
N ARG A 189 -4.09 27.95 -8.55
CA ARG A 189 -2.80 28.41 -9.12
C ARG A 189 -2.95 29.28 -10.38
N ALA A 190 -4.14 29.34 -10.98
CA ALA A 190 -4.41 30.15 -12.16
C ALA A 190 -5.74 30.90 -11.98
N ALA A 191 -5.72 32.21 -12.27
CA ALA A 191 -6.92 33.02 -12.35
C ALA A 191 -7.77 32.56 -13.53
N ALA A 192 -9.10 32.49 -13.35
CA ALA A 192 -10.02 32.29 -14.46
C ALA A 192 -9.82 33.45 -15.44
N GLY A 193 -9.23 33.16 -16.60
CA GLY A 193 -9.01 34.13 -17.65
C GLY A 193 -10.35 34.65 -18.15
N GLY A 194 -10.69 35.87 -17.75
CA GLY A 194 -11.71 36.65 -18.44
C GLY A 194 -11.16 37.03 -19.81
N GLN A 195 -11.66 36.39 -20.86
CA GLN A 195 -11.59 36.96 -22.20
C GLN A 195 -12.94 37.61 -22.50
N LYS A 196 -12.83 38.92 -22.74
CA LYS A 196 -13.88 39.83 -23.21
C LYS A 196 -14.33 39.45 -24.62
#